data_AF-A0A7R9TG94-F1
#
_entry.id   AF-A0A7R9TG94-F1
#
_cell.length_a   1.000
_cell.length_b   1.000
_cell.length_c   1.000
_cell.angle_alpha   90.00
_cell.angle_beta   90.00
_cell.angle_gamma   90.00
#
_symmetry.space_group_name_H-M   'P 1'
#
loop_
_entity.id
_entity.type
_entity.pdbx_description
1 polymer ?
#
loop_
_entity_poly.entity_id
_entity_poly.type
_entity_poly.pdbx_seq_one_letter_code
_entity_poly.pdbx_strand_id
1 'polypeptide(L)'
;AAAAAAERDGMRRVVQSFEEEMAAAPGASGVDAGAKAIEGAQAAHIARLDEALAGAQARVASLESDLAQRDSDMQAARAETAKEAEEVASQRAINAEAQREVERLGKQVTTLEKRVARGEYNPARTKIVHLAAPPEVMRLQAENAALREQLEASSTAAGAAPATSGAEAEAPVAATPMAKTRPGKGTAAAPAFTPARTPMAGLRTPGPRYAGDAEARVAELEKFLARYKTVFKDQISAFREACFFLYGYKMDVEDVAAPKVNSADAQVGVALATKRFTLTSRFAKDSSECMVFNYVPGHGLEMLPNPYSKSMQMEVDTFINKFRSIPAFLANHTMEAFNAATSA
;
A
#
# COMPACT_ATOMS: atom_id res chain seq x y z
N ALA A 1 -25.50 80.68 -34.87
CA ALA A 1 -26.59 80.80 -35.86
C ALA A 1 -27.05 79.44 -36.40
N ALA A 2 -26.16 78.55 -36.82
CA ALA A 2 -26.53 77.23 -37.37
C ALA A 2 -27.19 76.26 -36.37
N ALA A 3 -26.72 76.22 -35.11
CA ALA A 3 -27.29 75.34 -34.08
C ALA A 3 -28.74 75.71 -33.71
N ALA A 4 -29.03 77.00 -33.54
CA ALA A 4 -30.38 77.49 -33.25
C ALA A 4 -31.36 77.30 -34.42
N ALA A 5 -30.87 77.22 -35.66
CA ALA A 5 -31.68 76.89 -36.82
C ALA A 5 -32.05 75.39 -36.84
N ALA A 6 -31.09 74.51 -36.51
CA ALA A 6 -31.35 73.08 -36.40
C ALA A 6 -32.30 72.74 -35.24
N GLU A 7 -32.19 73.44 -34.11
CA GLU A 7 -33.12 73.29 -32.99
C GLU A 7 -34.53 73.79 -33.35
N ARG A 8 -34.64 74.94 -34.04
CA ARG A 8 -35.94 75.41 -34.58
C ARG A 8 -36.55 74.41 -35.54
N ASP A 9 -35.77 73.87 -36.46
CA ASP A 9 -36.28 72.92 -37.47
C ASP A 9 -36.66 71.59 -36.81
N GLY A 10 -35.92 71.17 -35.78
CA GLY A 10 -36.28 70.03 -34.92
C GLY A 10 -37.60 70.26 -34.18
N MET A 11 -37.76 71.40 -33.51
CA MET A 11 -39.00 71.76 -32.83
C MET A 11 -40.17 71.91 -33.81
N ARG A 12 -39.93 72.45 -35.00
CA ARG A 12 -40.96 72.58 -36.05
C ARG A 12 -41.40 71.21 -36.55
N ARG A 13 -40.47 70.26 -36.69
CA ARG A 13 -40.77 68.89 -37.10
C ARG A 13 -41.56 68.13 -36.02
N VAL A 14 -41.26 68.38 -34.74
CA VAL A 14 -42.01 67.83 -33.60
C VAL A 14 -43.41 68.44 -33.50
N VAL A 15 -43.55 69.75 -33.67
CA VAL A 15 -44.86 70.42 -33.69
C VAL A 15 -45.69 69.93 -34.88
N GLN A 16 -45.08 69.77 -36.05
CA GLN A 16 -45.75 69.26 -37.24
C GLN A 16 -46.19 67.80 -37.07
N SER A 17 -45.39 66.95 -36.40
CA SER A 17 -45.83 65.58 -36.07
C SER A 17 -47.01 65.57 -35.09
N PHE A 18 -47.05 66.50 -34.11
CA PHE A 18 -48.19 66.61 -33.20
C PHE A 18 -49.42 67.24 -33.85
N GLU A 19 -49.25 68.18 -34.79
CA GLU A 19 -50.34 68.74 -35.58
C GLU A 19 -50.93 67.68 -36.53
N GLU A 20 -50.10 66.82 -37.12
CA GLU A 20 -50.54 65.68 -37.94
C GLU A 20 -51.25 64.60 -37.10
N GLU A 21 -50.76 64.32 -35.89
CA GLU A 21 -51.38 63.38 -34.94
C GLU A 21 -52.71 63.93 -34.37
N MET A 22 -52.80 65.24 -34.10
CA MET A 22 -54.02 65.93 -33.68
C MET A 22 -55.04 66.08 -34.82
N ALA A 23 -54.58 66.30 -36.06
CA ALA A 23 -55.45 66.36 -37.24
C ALA A 23 -55.97 64.98 -37.66
N ALA A 24 -55.24 63.91 -37.35
CA ALA A 24 -55.67 62.53 -37.53
C ALA A 24 -56.62 62.03 -36.42
N ALA A 25 -56.84 62.82 -35.35
CA ALA A 25 -57.80 62.48 -34.31
C ALA A 25 -59.24 62.77 -34.79
N PRO A 26 -60.15 61.77 -34.81
CA PRO A 26 -61.53 62.01 -35.20
C PRO A 26 -62.27 62.77 -34.10
N GLY A 27 -62.90 63.88 -34.47
CA GLY A 27 -63.64 64.75 -33.55
C GLY A 27 -64.66 64.01 -32.69
N ALA A 28 -64.66 64.32 -31.39
CA ALA A 28 -65.71 64.16 -30.37
C ALA A 28 -66.46 62.81 -30.19
N SER A 29 -66.26 61.78 -31.03
CA SER A 29 -66.67 60.39 -30.80
C SER A 29 -65.48 59.43 -30.65
N GLY A 30 -64.25 59.91 -30.90
CA GLY A 30 -63.00 59.15 -30.81
C GLY A 30 -62.45 58.97 -29.39
N VAL A 31 -62.97 59.67 -28.39
CA VAL A 31 -62.50 59.55 -26.99
C VAL A 31 -62.92 58.20 -26.39
N ASP A 32 -64.11 57.68 -26.72
CA ASP A 32 -64.55 56.34 -26.29
C ASP A 32 -63.79 55.23 -27.04
N ALA A 33 -63.46 55.45 -28.31
CA ALA A 33 -62.67 54.50 -29.11
C ALA A 33 -61.19 54.48 -28.66
N GLY A 34 -60.60 55.63 -28.33
CA GLY A 34 -59.26 55.75 -27.78
C GLY A 34 -59.17 55.21 -26.35
N ALA A 35 -60.16 55.48 -25.50
CA ALA A 35 -60.26 54.90 -24.16
C ALA A 35 -60.39 53.37 -24.21
N LYS A 36 -61.25 52.82 -25.08
CA LYS A 36 -61.34 51.36 -25.31
C LYS A 36 -60.06 50.76 -25.88
N ALA A 37 -59.35 51.46 -26.76
CA ALA A 37 -58.07 50.99 -27.29
C ALA A 37 -56.97 50.98 -26.21
N ILE A 38 -56.95 51.98 -25.34
CA ILE A 38 -56.02 52.05 -24.20
C ILE A 38 -56.38 51.00 -23.14
N GLU A 39 -57.65 50.82 -22.81
CA GLU A 39 -58.13 49.77 -21.90
C GLU A 39 -57.84 48.37 -22.47
N GLY A 40 -58.02 48.16 -23.78
CA GLY A 40 -57.66 46.92 -24.47
C GLY A 40 -56.15 46.65 -24.46
N ALA A 41 -55.33 47.68 -24.67
CA ALA A 41 -53.87 47.57 -24.59
C ALA A 41 -53.38 47.33 -23.15
N GLN A 42 -54.01 47.96 -22.15
CA GLN A 42 -53.74 47.73 -20.74
C GLN A 42 -54.18 46.33 -20.31
N ALA A 43 -55.35 45.86 -20.74
CA ALA A 43 -55.82 44.50 -20.48
C ALA A 43 -54.90 43.45 -21.10
N ALA A 44 -54.43 43.67 -22.33
CA ALA A 44 -53.45 42.80 -22.98
C ALA A 44 -52.09 42.81 -22.24
N HIS A 45 -51.68 43.96 -21.71
CA HIS A 45 -50.45 44.07 -20.92
C HIS A 45 -50.59 43.36 -19.56
N ILE A 46 -51.71 43.54 -18.87
CA ILE A 46 -52.02 42.85 -17.60
C ILE A 46 -52.05 41.33 -17.82
N ALA A 47 -52.72 40.84 -18.87
CA ALA A 47 -52.73 39.42 -19.21
C ALA A 47 -51.32 38.87 -19.48
N ARG A 48 -50.46 39.64 -20.16
CA ARG A 48 -49.06 39.26 -20.40
C ARG A 48 -48.23 39.24 -19.10
N LEU A 49 -48.49 40.17 -18.18
CA LEU A 49 -47.84 40.21 -16.87
C LEU A 49 -48.31 39.04 -15.98
N ASP A 50 -49.60 38.70 -16.01
CA ASP A 50 -50.15 37.57 -15.26
C ASP A 50 -49.59 36.24 -15.77
N GLU A 51 -49.46 36.07 -17.08
CA GLU A 51 -48.82 34.89 -17.67
C GLU A 51 -47.32 34.81 -17.33
N ALA A 52 -46.62 35.95 -17.34
CA ALA A 52 -45.22 36.00 -16.90
C ALA A 52 -45.06 35.71 -15.40
N LEU A 53 -45.97 36.18 -14.55
CA LEU A 53 -45.98 35.93 -13.11
C LEU A 53 -46.27 34.46 -12.82
N ALA A 54 -47.26 33.87 -13.48
CA ALA A 54 -47.57 32.44 -13.37
C ALA A 54 -46.38 31.57 -13.83
N GLY A 55 -45.72 31.95 -14.93
CA GLY A 55 -44.51 31.30 -15.41
C GLY A 55 -43.33 31.41 -14.43
N ALA A 56 -43.16 32.56 -13.79
CA ALA A 56 -42.13 32.76 -12.76
C ALA A 56 -42.43 31.94 -11.49
N GLN A 57 -43.68 31.92 -11.02
CA GLN A 57 -44.11 31.12 -9.87
C GLN A 57 -43.92 29.62 -10.11
N ALA A 58 -44.24 29.12 -11.31
CA ALA A 58 -43.99 27.72 -11.68
C ALA A 58 -42.49 27.36 -11.66
N ARG A 59 -41.62 28.27 -12.14
CA ARG A 59 -40.17 28.07 -12.07
C ARG A 59 -39.64 28.09 -10.64
N VAL A 60 -40.15 29.00 -9.80
CA VAL A 60 -39.78 29.05 -8.38
C VAL A 60 -40.19 27.76 -7.68
N ALA A 61 -41.41 27.27 -7.89
CA ALA A 61 -41.87 26.00 -7.32
C ALA A 61 -41.01 24.80 -7.77
N SER A 62 -40.61 24.76 -9.05
CA SER A 62 -39.68 23.74 -9.55
C SER A 62 -38.32 23.82 -8.87
N LEU A 63 -37.74 25.02 -8.75
CA LEU A 63 -36.45 25.23 -8.10
C LEU A 63 -36.49 24.91 -6.60
N GLU A 64 -37.59 25.20 -5.91
CA GLU A 64 -37.80 24.84 -4.50
C GLU A 64 -37.86 23.31 -4.33
N SER A 65 -38.54 22.60 -5.23
CA SER A 65 -38.55 21.13 -5.25
C SER A 65 -37.15 20.56 -5.50
N ASP A 66 -36.42 21.12 -6.47
CA ASP A 66 -35.04 20.69 -6.77
C ASP A 66 -34.11 20.94 -5.59
N LEU A 67 -34.23 22.09 -4.90
CA LEU A 67 -33.45 22.39 -3.70
C LEU A 67 -33.77 21.43 -2.55
N ALA A 68 -35.05 21.14 -2.30
CA ALA A 68 -35.45 20.17 -1.29
C ALA A 68 -34.90 18.76 -1.57
N GLN A 69 -34.91 18.35 -2.84
CA GLN A 69 -34.33 17.08 -3.25
C GLN A 69 -32.81 17.06 -3.07
N ARG A 70 -32.10 18.13 -3.45
CA ARG A 70 -30.65 18.24 -3.25
C ARG A 70 -30.25 18.28 -1.78
N ASP A 71 -31.06 18.90 -0.92
CA ASP A 71 -30.82 18.89 0.53
C ASP A 71 -31.00 17.50 1.12
N SER A 72 -32.01 16.74 0.66
CA SER A 72 -32.19 15.33 1.04
C SER A 72 -31.00 14.47 0.58
N ASP A 73 -30.56 14.61 -0.67
CA ASP A 73 -29.41 13.87 -1.21
C ASP A 73 -28.11 14.24 -0.48
N MET A 74 -27.93 15.52 -0.12
CA MET A 74 -26.78 15.99 0.65
C MET A 74 -26.81 15.46 2.09
N GLN A 75 -27.98 15.37 2.72
CA GLN A 75 -28.12 14.76 4.05
C GLN A 75 -27.84 13.25 4.00
N ALA A 76 -28.31 12.54 2.97
CA ALA A 76 -28.00 11.14 2.75
C ALA A 76 -26.50 10.91 2.54
N ALA A 77 -25.86 11.71 1.67
CA ALA A 77 -24.41 11.64 1.45
C ALA A 77 -23.60 11.96 2.72
N ARG A 78 -24.06 12.92 3.54
CA ARG A 78 -23.43 13.22 4.85
C ARG A 78 -23.59 12.07 5.85
N ALA A 79 -24.72 11.37 5.84
CA ALA A 79 -24.92 10.20 6.70
C ALA A 79 -24.02 9.03 6.28
N GLU A 80 -23.90 8.77 4.97
CA GLU A 80 -23.03 7.71 4.47
C GLU A 80 -21.54 8.03 4.73
N THR A 81 -21.09 9.25 4.45
CA THR A 81 -19.71 9.66 4.77
C THR A 81 -19.40 9.62 6.27
N ALA A 82 -20.39 9.87 7.14
CA ALA A 82 -20.22 9.72 8.59
C ALA A 82 -20.05 8.25 9.00
N LYS A 83 -20.83 7.32 8.41
CA LYS A 83 -20.67 5.87 8.65
C LYS A 83 -19.33 5.36 8.15
N GLU A 84 -18.92 5.77 6.94
CA GLU A 84 -17.60 5.42 6.39
C GLU A 84 -16.47 5.96 7.28
N ALA A 85 -16.61 7.17 7.83
CA ALA A 85 -15.63 7.74 8.75
C ALA A 85 -15.51 6.94 10.06
N GLU A 86 -16.63 6.46 10.61
CA GLU A 86 -16.67 5.60 11.80
C GLU A 86 -16.02 4.24 11.52
N GLU A 87 -16.33 3.61 10.38
CA GLU A 87 -15.71 2.35 9.96
C GLU A 87 -14.19 2.50 9.79
N VAL A 88 -13.75 3.57 9.12
CA VAL A 88 -12.33 3.89 8.96
C VAL A 88 -11.66 4.12 10.31
N ALA A 89 -12.33 4.78 11.27
CA ALA A 89 -11.81 4.98 12.62
C ALA A 89 -11.65 3.65 13.37
N SER A 90 -12.65 2.76 13.28
CA SER A 90 -12.59 1.41 13.85
C SER A 90 -11.45 0.58 13.26
N GLN A 91 -11.34 0.57 11.93
CA GLN A 91 -10.28 -0.17 11.23
C GLN A 91 -8.88 0.37 11.56
N ARG A 92 -8.75 1.69 11.74
CA ARG A 92 -7.48 2.31 12.20
C ARG A 92 -7.12 1.87 13.62
N ALA A 93 -8.09 1.72 14.52
CA ALA A 93 -7.85 1.23 15.86
C ALA A 93 -7.36 -0.23 15.86
N ILE A 94 -8.01 -1.11 15.08
CA ILE A 94 -7.60 -2.52 14.92
C ILE A 94 -6.18 -2.60 14.35
N ASN A 95 -5.88 -1.82 13.30
CA ASN A 95 -4.55 -1.79 12.71
C ASN A 95 -3.48 -1.30 13.70
N ALA A 96 -3.81 -0.33 14.56
CA ALA A 96 -2.89 0.15 15.59
C ALA A 96 -2.61 -0.93 16.65
N GLU A 97 -3.60 -1.73 17.03
CA GLU A 97 -3.42 -2.86 17.96
C GLU A 97 -2.58 -3.97 17.31
N ALA A 98 -2.86 -4.34 16.06
CA ALA A 98 -2.08 -5.32 15.32
C ALA A 98 -0.61 -4.88 15.17
N GLN A 99 -0.34 -3.60 14.95
CA GLN A 99 1.02 -3.05 14.90
C GLN A 99 1.76 -3.18 16.24
N ARG A 100 1.07 -2.94 17.36
CA ARG A 100 1.65 -3.14 18.71
C ARG A 100 1.99 -4.60 18.95
N GLU A 101 1.14 -5.51 18.49
CA GLU A 101 1.38 -6.95 18.61
C GLU A 101 2.58 -7.40 17.77
N VAL A 102 2.72 -6.88 16.55
CA VAL A 102 3.90 -7.11 15.70
C VAL A 102 5.17 -6.61 16.40
N GLU A 103 5.14 -5.42 17.02
CA GLU A 103 6.29 -4.88 17.76
C GLU A 103 6.63 -5.76 18.98
N ARG A 104 5.60 -6.24 19.70
CA ARG A 104 5.75 -7.15 20.84
C ARG A 104 6.40 -8.47 20.42
N LEU A 105 5.89 -9.10 19.36
CA LEU A 105 6.43 -10.33 18.80
C LEU A 105 7.86 -10.11 18.26
N GLY A 106 8.13 -8.98 17.62
CA GLY A 106 9.47 -8.60 17.18
C GLY A 106 10.48 -8.55 18.34
N LYS A 107 10.11 -7.92 19.47
CA LYS A 107 10.94 -7.92 20.69
C LYS A 107 11.17 -9.33 21.24
N GLN A 108 10.17 -10.21 21.18
CA GLN A 108 10.32 -11.61 21.59
C GLN A 108 11.27 -12.38 20.67
N VAL A 109 11.14 -12.21 19.35
CA VAL A 109 12.03 -12.84 18.37
C VAL A 109 13.47 -12.41 18.61
N THR A 110 13.76 -11.11 18.75
CA THR A 110 15.14 -10.65 19.03
C THR A 110 15.71 -11.21 20.34
N THR A 111 14.86 -11.45 21.33
CA THR A 111 15.27 -12.07 22.59
C THR A 111 15.57 -13.56 22.40
N LEU A 112 14.72 -14.27 21.66
CA LEU A 112 14.92 -15.68 21.34
C LEU A 112 16.14 -15.88 20.45
N GLU A 113 16.37 -15.01 19.47
CA GLU A 113 17.56 -15.02 18.62
C GLU A 113 18.84 -14.84 19.45
N LYS A 114 18.85 -13.92 20.42
CA LYS A 114 19.98 -13.78 21.35
C LYS A 114 20.22 -15.03 22.19
N ARG A 115 19.15 -15.75 22.59
CA ARG A 115 19.26 -17.00 23.35
C ARG A 115 19.78 -18.14 22.48
N VAL A 116 19.29 -18.28 21.26
CA VAL A 116 19.78 -19.26 20.28
C VAL A 116 21.23 -18.98 19.90
N ALA A 117 21.62 -17.71 19.74
CA ALA A 117 23.00 -17.31 19.47
C ALA A 117 23.97 -17.66 20.62
N ARG A 118 23.48 -17.78 21.86
CA ARG A 118 24.25 -18.29 23.01
C ARG A 118 24.31 -19.82 23.06
N GLY A 119 23.68 -20.50 22.10
CA GLY A 119 23.57 -21.95 22.07
C GLY A 119 22.48 -22.51 22.98
N GLU A 120 21.51 -21.70 23.45
CA GLU A 120 20.34 -22.25 24.12
C GLU A 120 19.46 -22.98 23.08
N TYR A 121 19.19 -24.25 23.33
CA TYR A 121 18.38 -25.11 22.45
C TYR A 121 17.21 -25.71 23.22
N ASN A 122 16.17 -26.11 22.49
CA ASN A 122 15.04 -26.81 23.09
C ASN A 122 15.35 -28.32 23.14
N PRO A 123 15.50 -28.93 24.34
CA PRO A 123 15.83 -30.35 24.47
C PRO A 123 14.72 -31.29 23.98
N ALA A 124 13.48 -30.80 23.86
CA ALA A 124 12.38 -31.59 23.30
C ALA A 124 12.46 -31.72 21.76
N ARG A 125 13.09 -30.76 21.08
CA ARG A 125 13.16 -30.71 19.60
C ARG A 125 14.57 -30.98 19.06
N THR A 126 15.61 -30.64 19.82
CA THR A 126 17.00 -30.73 19.37
C THR A 126 17.79 -31.51 20.40
N LYS A 127 18.34 -32.65 19.99
CA LYS A 127 19.31 -33.42 20.78
C LYS A 127 20.71 -33.08 20.26
N ILE A 128 21.58 -32.62 21.15
CA ILE A 128 22.99 -32.36 20.81
C ILE A 128 23.78 -33.64 21.06
N VAL A 129 24.51 -34.09 20.05
CA VAL A 129 25.44 -35.22 20.13
C VAL A 129 26.85 -34.69 19.94
N HIS A 130 27.72 -34.95 20.91
CA HIS A 130 29.16 -34.74 20.79
C HIS A 130 29.86 -36.10 20.69
N LEU A 131 31.04 -36.13 20.08
CA LEU A 131 31.89 -37.32 20.09
C LEU A 131 32.29 -37.60 21.56
N ALA A 132 32.38 -38.88 21.92
CA ALA A 132 32.71 -39.31 23.29
C ALA A 132 34.10 -38.81 23.75
N ALA A 133 35.00 -38.53 22.80
CA ALA A 133 36.27 -37.88 23.07
C ALA A 133 36.50 -36.75 22.04
N PRO A 134 36.16 -35.49 22.39
CA PRO A 134 36.42 -34.35 21.54
C PRO A 134 37.94 -34.18 21.33
N PRO A 135 38.40 -33.94 20.10
CA PRO A 135 39.82 -33.79 19.80
C PRO A 135 40.46 -32.62 20.57
N GLU A 136 39.67 -31.60 20.91
CA GLU A 136 40.11 -30.46 21.69
C GLU A 136 40.42 -30.83 23.15
N VAL A 137 39.58 -31.69 23.76
CA VAL A 137 39.78 -32.20 25.13
C VAL A 137 41.00 -33.12 25.17
N MET A 138 41.19 -33.98 24.16
CA MET A 138 42.40 -34.81 24.06
C MET A 138 43.67 -33.97 23.96
N ARG A 139 43.66 -32.90 23.15
CA ARG A 139 44.82 -32.01 23.00
C ARG A 139 45.18 -31.32 24.31
N LEU A 140 44.18 -30.82 25.03
CA LEU A 140 44.38 -30.19 26.34
C LEU A 140 44.85 -31.20 27.39
N GLN A 141 44.35 -32.44 27.36
CA GLN A 141 44.81 -33.50 28.26
C GLN A 141 46.27 -33.87 27.99
N ALA A 142 46.68 -33.96 26.72
CA ALA A 142 48.07 -34.21 26.33
C ALA A 142 49.00 -33.05 26.75
N GLU A 143 48.56 -31.79 26.58
CA GLU A 143 49.30 -30.61 27.01
C GLU A 143 49.46 -30.57 28.54
N ASN A 144 48.40 -30.86 29.29
CA ASN A 144 48.46 -30.96 30.75
C ASN A 144 49.34 -32.12 31.24
N ALA A 145 49.34 -33.26 30.52
CA ALA A 145 50.22 -34.38 30.83
C ALA A 145 51.69 -34.01 30.61
N ALA A 146 52.01 -33.37 29.49
CA ALA A 146 53.36 -32.90 29.19
C ALA A 146 53.85 -31.84 30.19
N LEU A 147 52.99 -30.90 30.60
CA LEU A 147 53.33 -29.90 31.60
C LEU A 147 53.57 -30.52 32.99
N ARG A 148 52.79 -31.56 33.36
CA ARG A 148 53.02 -32.31 34.60
C ARG A 148 54.35 -33.06 34.57
N GLU A 149 54.67 -33.69 33.45
CA GLU A 149 55.96 -34.37 33.26
C GLU A 149 57.14 -33.39 33.36
N GLN A 150 57.02 -32.19 32.78
CA GLN A 150 58.03 -31.14 32.92
C GLN A 150 58.17 -30.62 34.37
N LEU A 151 57.06 -30.52 35.12
CA LEU A 151 57.09 -30.18 36.53
C LEU A 151 57.73 -31.28 37.39
N GLU A 152 57.45 -32.54 37.08
CA GLU A 152 58.08 -33.69 37.75
C GLU A 152 59.58 -33.77 37.43
N ALA A 153 59.97 -33.56 36.17
CA ALA A 153 61.38 -33.52 35.75
C ALA A 153 62.15 -32.35 36.39
N SER A 154 61.55 -31.17 36.49
CA SER A 154 62.17 -30.01 37.15
C SER A 154 62.20 -30.15 38.68
N SER A 155 61.19 -30.79 39.29
CA SER A 155 61.17 -31.07 40.73
C SER A 155 62.19 -32.14 41.15
N THR A 156 62.41 -33.15 40.31
CA THR A 156 63.43 -34.19 40.53
C THR A 156 64.84 -33.65 40.28
N ALA A 157 65.03 -32.76 39.31
CA ALA A 157 66.26 -32.01 39.12
C ALA A 157 66.57 -31.07 40.31
N ALA A 158 65.56 -30.42 40.88
CA ALA A 158 65.71 -29.59 42.08
C ALA A 158 65.99 -30.41 43.36
N GLY A 159 65.51 -31.67 43.42
CA GLY A 159 65.77 -32.60 44.53
C GLY A 159 67.15 -33.26 44.54
N ALA A 160 67.95 -33.11 43.48
CA ALA A 160 69.28 -33.70 43.34
C ALA A 160 70.45 -32.76 43.72
N ALA A 161 70.17 -31.52 44.13
CA ALA A 161 71.18 -30.63 44.71
C ALA A 161 71.16 -30.75 46.26
N PRO A 162 72.31 -31.02 46.92
CA PRO A 162 72.32 -31.24 48.36
C PRO A 162 72.01 -29.94 49.11
N ALA A 163 71.19 -30.08 50.14
CA ALA A 163 70.84 -29.02 51.08
C ALA A 163 72.10 -28.33 51.64
N THR A 164 72.22 -27.03 51.39
CA THR A 164 73.05 -26.12 52.19
C THR A 164 72.23 -24.88 52.53
N SER A 165 71.84 -24.83 53.82
CA SER A 165 71.71 -23.67 54.72
C SER A 165 71.32 -22.27 54.20
N GLY A 166 70.39 -21.64 54.95
CA GLY A 166 70.31 -20.18 55.14
C GLY A 166 69.08 -19.56 54.46
N ALA A 167 67.98 -19.29 55.17
CA ALA A 167 67.77 -18.14 56.07
C ALA A 167 67.54 -16.81 55.33
N GLU A 168 66.38 -16.24 55.63
CA GLU A 168 65.99 -14.82 55.59
C GLU A 168 65.50 -14.17 54.29
N ALA A 169 64.26 -13.66 54.44
CA ALA A 169 63.70 -12.41 53.95
C ALA A 169 64.62 -11.43 53.21
N GLU A 170 64.12 -10.94 52.06
CA GLU A 170 63.89 -9.51 51.72
C GLU A 170 63.93 -9.29 50.19
N ALA A 171 63.05 -8.41 49.72
CA ALA A 171 62.87 -7.97 48.33
C ALA A 171 64.09 -7.16 47.81
N PRO A 172 64.30 -6.95 46.48
CA PRO A 172 63.61 -5.87 45.75
C PRO A 172 63.42 -6.00 44.20
N VAL A 173 62.42 -5.28 43.68
CA VAL A 173 62.39 -4.42 42.46
C VAL A 173 63.11 -4.84 41.16
N ALA A 174 62.37 -5.07 40.06
CA ALA A 174 62.36 -4.21 38.85
C ALA A 174 61.72 -4.86 37.57
N ALA A 175 60.79 -4.10 36.95
CA ALA A 175 60.56 -3.89 35.51
C ALA A 175 59.88 -4.96 34.59
N THR A 176 58.54 -4.83 34.49
CA THR A 176 57.60 -4.78 33.33
C THR A 176 58.11 -4.93 31.86
N PRO A 177 57.26 -5.32 30.87
CA PRO A 177 56.05 -4.56 30.48
C PRO A 177 54.76 -5.31 30.05
N MET A 178 53.65 -4.59 30.27
CA MET A 178 52.42 -4.46 29.45
C MET A 178 51.51 -5.67 29.14
N ALA A 179 50.36 -5.70 29.82
CA ALA A 179 49.05 -5.91 29.19
C ALA A 179 47.90 -5.36 30.07
N LYS A 180 47.31 -4.24 29.63
CA LYS A 180 45.95 -3.77 29.98
C LYS A 180 44.95 -4.87 29.55
N THR A 181 43.89 -5.29 30.24
CA THR A 181 42.82 -4.57 30.97
C THR A 181 41.98 -5.60 31.76
N ARG A 182 41.49 -5.23 32.95
CA ARG A 182 40.27 -5.79 33.59
C ARG A 182 39.65 -4.69 34.51
N PRO A 183 38.51 -4.88 35.17
CA PRO A 183 37.27 -4.18 34.83
C PRO A 183 36.71 -3.30 35.98
N GLY A 184 35.71 -2.48 35.65
CA GLY A 184 34.60 -2.23 36.58
C GLY A 184 34.34 -0.78 37.02
N LYS A 185 33.14 -0.32 36.64
CA LYS A 185 32.20 0.48 37.44
C LYS A 185 32.38 2.00 37.44
N GLY A 186 31.38 2.69 36.86
CA GLY A 186 31.22 4.14 36.92
C GLY A 186 29.92 4.55 36.24
N THR A 187 28.90 4.76 37.05
CA THR A 187 27.61 5.39 36.73
C THR A 187 27.77 6.86 36.34
N ALA A 188 27.16 7.30 35.24
CA ALA A 188 26.74 8.69 34.96
C ALA A 188 25.93 8.68 33.65
N ALA A 189 24.61 8.83 33.71
CA ALA A 189 23.90 10.12 33.62
C ALA A 189 23.71 10.57 32.16
N ALA A 190 22.46 10.47 31.70
CA ALA A 190 21.95 10.95 30.43
C ALA A 190 22.06 12.48 30.32
N PRO A 191 22.31 13.05 29.13
CA PRO A 191 22.13 14.47 28.92
C PRO A 191 20.63 14.76 28.74
N ALA A 192 20.06 15.45 29.71
CA ALA A 192 18.78 16.13 29.60
C ALA A 192 18.90 17.26 28.57
N PHE A 193 18.12 17.18 27.48
CA PHE A 193 17.90 18.31 26.58
C PHE A 193 16.58 18.98 26.98
N THR A 194 16.70 20.24 27.38
CA THR A 194 15.64 21.13 27.90
C THR A 194 14.55 21.41 26.86
N PRO A 195 13.25 21.50 27.26
CA PRO A 195 12.21 21.96 26.36
C PRO A 195 12.21 23.50 26.31
N ALA A 196 12.53 24.06 25.15
CA ALA A 196 12.35 25.48 24.88
C ALA A 196 10.85 25.78 24.76
N ARG A 197 10.34 26.65 25.66
CA ARG A 197 9.01 27.27 25.59
C ARG A 197 8.81 27.92 24.22
N THR A 198 7.90 27.39 23.42
CA THR A 198 7.31 28.10 22.29
C THR A 198 6.12 28.91 22.79
N PRO A 199 6.05 30.23 22.55
CA PRO A 199 4.86 30.99 22.92
C PRO A 199 3.69 30.62 22.00
N MET A 200 2.51 30.45 22.62
CA MET A 200 1.21 30.43 21.95
C MET A 200 1.10 31.61 20.98
N ALA A 201 1.01 31.33 19.68
CA ALA A 201 0.67 32.32 18.67
C ALA A 201 -0.37 31.72 17.71
N GLY A 202 -1.61 32.15 17.92
CA GLY A 202 -2.68 32.37 16.94
C GLY A 202 -2.94 31.31 15.88
N LEU A 203 -4.18 30.80 15.87
CA LEU A 203 -4.89 30.37 14.66
C LEU A 203 -4.60 31.36 13.52
N ARG A 204 -3.72 30.97 12.61
CA ARG A 204 -3.52 31.62 11.32
C ARG A 204 -3.93 30.63 10.25
N THR A 205 -4.90 31.05 9.46
CA THR A 205 -5.42 30.38 8.28
C THR A 205 -4.29 29.87 7.37
N PRO A 206 -4.42 28.66 6.77
CA PRO A 206 -3.35 28.09 5.96
C PRO A 206 -3.17 28.92 4.68
N GLY A 207 -2.06 29.65 4.61
CA GLY A 207 -1.59 30.33 3.41
C GLY A 207 -0.77 29.41 2.49
N PRO A 208 -0.45 29.88 1.25
CA PRO A 208 0.05 29.08 0.13
C PRO A 208 1.43 28.43 0.30
N ARG A 209 2.11 28.63 1.45
CA ARG A 209 3.40 28.00 1.74
C ARG A 209 3.29 26.51 2.06
N TYR A 210 2.18 26.08 2.67
CA TYR A 210 1.93 24.66 2.96
C TYR A 210 1.57 23.84 1.71
N ALA A 211 1.09 24.49 0.64
CA ALA A 211 0.82 23.82 -0.62
C ALA A 211 2.12 23.35 -1.29
N GLY A 212 3.16 24.20 -1.32
CA GLY A 212 4.46 23.83 -1.87
C GLY A 212 5.17 22.71 -1.10
N ASP A 213 5.08 22.72 0.24
CA ASP A 213 5.65 21.66 1.09
C ASP A 213 4.88 20.33 0.93
N ALA A 214 3.55 20.41 0.76
CA ALA A 214 2.72 19.24 0.48
C ALA A 214 3.01 18.66 -0.91
N GLU A 215 3.15 19.51 -1.93
CA GLU A 215 3.52 19.11 -3.30
C GLU A 215 4.92 18.48 -3.33
N ALA A 216 5.89 19.06 -2.62
CA ALA A 216 7.23 18.47 -2.49
C ALA A 216 7.18 17.10 -1.81
N ARG A 217 6.35 16.94 -0.79
CA ARG A 217 6.18 15.65 -0.09
C ARG A 217 5.47 14.61 -0.95
N VAL A 218 4.46 15.02 -1.73
CA VAL A 218 3.79 14.14 -2.71
C VAL A 218 4.78 13.70 -3.78
N ALA A 219 5.56 14.62 -4.36
CA ALA A 219 6.58 14.30 -5.35
C ALA A 219 7.68 13.37 -4.78
N GLU A 220 8.04 13.54 -3.51
CA GLU A 220 8.97 12.64 -2.83
C GLU A 220 8.37 11.23 -2.65
N LEU A 221 7.13 11.14 -2.17
CA LEU A 221 6.41 9.88 -2.02
C LEU A 221 6.21 9.17 -3.37
N GLU A 222 5.89 9.89 -4.44
CA GLU A 222 5.80 9.36 -5.79
C GLU A 222 7.13 8.80 -6.28
N LYS A 223 8.24 9.50 -6.03
CA LYS A 223 9.60 8.99 -6.33
C LYS A 223 9.95 7.76 -5.50
N PHE A 224 9.54 7.71 -4.23
CA PHE A 224 9.73 6.51 -3.40
C PHE A 224 8.88 5.35 -3.89
N LEU A 225 7.61 5.57 -4.26
CA LEU A 225 6.73 4.55 -4.83
C LEU A 225 7.26 4.05 -6.18
N ALA A 226 7.78 4.93 -7.02
CA ALA A 226 8.40 4.55 -8.29
C ALA A 226 9.62 3.64 -8.05
N ARG A 227 10.52 4.04 -7.15
CA ARG A 227 11.68 3.23 -6.75
C ARG A 227 11.25 1.89 -6.14
N TYR A 228 10.24 1.89 -5.28
CA TYR A 228 9.70 0.68 -4.67
C TYR A 228 9.11 -0.27 -5.71
N LYS A 229 8.34 0.24 -6.68
CA LYS A 229 7.82 -0.56 -7.79
C LYS A 229 8.93 -1.19 -8.63
N THR A 230 10.01 -0.48 -8.89
CA THR A 230 11.18 -1.02 -9.62
C THR A 230 11.84 -2.15 -8.83
N VAL A 231 12.19 -1.91 -7.57
CA VAL A 231 12.81 -2.94 -6.71
C VAL A 231 11.90 -4.16 -6.58
N PHE A 232 10.59 -3.96 -6.43
CA PHE A 232 9.63 -5.05 -6.35
C PHE A 232 9.58 -5.86 -7.66
N LYS A 233 9.57 -5.20 -8.82
CA LYS A 233 9.64 -5.88 -10.12
C LYS A 233 10.91 -6.70 -10.25
N ASP A 234 12.05 -6.13 -9.90
CA ASP A 234 13.35 -6.81 -9.99
C ASP A 234 13.40 -8.04 -9.08
N GLN A 235 12.89 -7.92 -7.86
CA GLN A 235 12.81 -9.04 -6.91
C GLN A 235 11.87 -10.17 -7.39
N ILE A 236 10.70 -9.82 -7.93
CA ILE A 236 9.77 -10.82 -8.48
C ILE A 236 10.36 -11.50 -9.72
N SER A 237 11.05 -10.75 -10.59
CA SER A 237 11.75 -11.31 -11.74
C SER A 237 12.85 -12.29 -11.31
N ALA A 238 13.70 -11.89 -10.36
CA ALA A 238 14.75 -12.76 -9.81
C ALA A 238 14.19 -14.03 -9.18
N PHE A 239 13.06 -13.92 -8.45
CA PHE A 239 12.38 -15.09 -7.89
C PHE A 239 11.84 -16.02 -8.98
N ARG A 240 11.20 -15.47 -10.02
CA ARG A 240 10.68 -16.27 -11.16
C ARG A 240 11.80 -16.97 -11.93
N GLU A 241 12.93 -16.29 -12.13
CA GLU A 241 14.12 -16.90 -12.74
C GLU A 241 14.67 -18.02 -11.87
N ALA A 242 14.78 -17.82 -10.56
CA ALA A 242 15.19 -18.88 -9.63
C ALA A 242 14.24 -20.09 -9.69
N CYS A 243 12.92 -19.88 -9.70
CA CYS A 243 11.94 -20.95 -9.87
C CYS A 243 12.08 -21.67 -11.22
N PHE A 244 12.37 -20.93 -12.30
CA PHE A 244 12.61 -21.52 -13.61
C PHE A 244 13.85 -22.42 -13.63
N PHE A 245 14.94 -22.00 -12.99
CA PHE A 245 16.16 -22.82 -12.92
C PHE A 245 16.03 -24.02 -11.96
N LEU A 246 15.31 -23.86 -10.84
CA LEU A 246 15.16 -24.91 -9.84
C LEU A 246 14.13 -25.97 -10.24
N TYR A 247 12.98 -25.53 -10.76
CA TYR A 247 11.84 -26.41 -11.03
C TYR A 247 11.63 -26.66 -12.52
N GLY A 248 12.31 -25.94 -13.42
CA GLY A 248 12.17 -26.13 -14.86
C GLY A 248 10.90 -25.55 -15.47
N TYR A 249 10.17 -24.68 -14.75
CA TYR A 249 8.94 -24.06 -15.25
C TYR A 249 8.99 -22.54 -15.23
N LYS A 250 8.70 -21.93 -16.37
CA LYS A 250 8.50 -20.49 -16.48
C LYS A 250 7.06 -20.16 -16.12
N MET A 251 6.87 -19.22 -15.21
CA MET A 251 5.54 -18.79 -14.73
C MET A 251 5.19 -17.38 -15.18
N ASP A 252 4.18 -17.27 -16.03
CA ASP A 252 3.57 -16.02 -16.45
C ASP A 252 2.23 -15.83 -15.73
N VAL A 253 1.91 -14.58 -15.36
CA VAL A 253 0.71 -14.24 -14.58
C VAL A 253 -0.12 -13.24 -15.36
N GLU A 254 -1.39 -13.56 -15.53
CA GLU A 254 -2.40 -12.72 -16.17
C GLU A 254 -3.52 -12.42 -15.17
N ASP A 255 -3.89 -11.15 -15.04
CA ASP A 255 -5.04 -10.75 -14.25
C ASP A 255 -6.32 -11.00 -15.06
N VAL A 256 -7.16 -11.91 -14.58
CA VAL A 256 -8.43 -12.24 -15.24
C VAL A 256 -9.54 -11.58 -14.45
N ALA A 257 -10.25 -10.65 -15.10
CA ALA A 257 -11.48 -10.11 -14.55
C ALA A 257 -12.42 -11.26 -14.20
N ALA A 258 -12.97 -11.23 -12.99
CA ALA A 258 -13.90 -12.26 -12.55
C ALA A 258 -15.00 -12.44 -13.62
N PRO A 259 -15.40 -13.68 -13.94
CA PRO A 259 -16.45 -13.91 -14.92
C PRO A 259 -17.68 -13.11 -14.50
N LYS A 260 -18.29 -12.38 -15.45
CA LYS A 260 -19.59 -11.75 -15.24
C LYS A 260 -20.59 -12.87 -15.01
N VAL A 261 -20.84 -13.20 -13.75
CA VAL A 261 -21.88 -14.16 -13.39
C VAL A 261 -23.21 -13.48 -13.72
N ASN A 262 -23.74 -13.78 -14.89
CA ASN A 262 -25.13 -13.50 -15.24
C ASN A 262 -25.99 -14.60 -14.62
N SER A 263 -26.25 -14.55 -13.32
CA SER A 263 -27.36 -15.31 -12.73
C SER A 263 -27.75 -14.69 -11.39
N ALA A 264 -29.06 -14.67 -11.17
CA ALA A 264 -29.80 -13.98 -10.12
C ALA A 264 -29.53 -14.46 -8.67
N ASP A 265 -28.42 -15.15 -8.41
CA ASP A 265 -27.99 -15.64 -7.09
C ASP A 265 -26.77 -14.88 -6.57
N ALA A 266 -26.65 -13.60 -6.91
CA ALA A 266 -25.65 -12.70 -6.36
C ALA A 266 -26.01 -12.29 -4.93
N GLN A 267 -26.05 -13.26 -4.02
CA GLN A 267 -26.02 -12.99 -2.60
C GLN A 267 -24.77 -13.63 -2.01
N VAL A 268 -23.84 -12.75 -1.66
CA VAL A 268 -22.57 -13.00 -0.95
C VAL A 268 -21.44 -13.58 -1.82
N GLY A 269 -20.68 -12.68 -2.42
CA GLY A 269 -19.36 -12.99 -2.95
C GLY A 269 -18.76 -11.77 -3.61
N VAL A 270 -17.86 -11.07 -2.90
CA VAL A 270 -16.94 -10.12 -3.54
C VAL A 270 -16.29 -10.90 -4.69
N ALA A 271 -16.50 -10.47 -5.92
CA ALA A 271 -15.90 -11.09 -7.09
C ALA A 271 -14.39 -10.82 -7.04
N LEU A 272 -13.65 -11.66 -6.30
CA LEU A 272 -12.20 -11.56 -6.20
C LEU A 272 -11.63 -11.83 -7.59
N ALA A 273 -10.84 -10.88 -8.09
CA ALA A 273 -10.09 -11.04 -9.32
C ALA A 273 -9.27 -12.33 -9.26
N THR A 274 -9.58 -13.27 -10.15
CA THR A 274 -8.85 -14.54 -10.27
C THR A 274 -7.58 -14.31 -11.06
N LYS A 275 -6.47 -14.89 -10.60
CA LYS A 275 -5.19 -14.78 -11.32
C LYS A 275 -4.98 -16.04 -12.15
N ARG A 276 -4.70 -15.88 -13.43
CA ARG A 276 -4.34 -16.99 -14.30
C ARG A 276 -2.82 -17.11 -14.37
N PHE A 277 -2.34 -18.33 -14.20
CA PHE A 277 -0.95 -18.71 -14.25
C PHE A 277 -0.71 -19.58 -15.46
N THR A 278 0.22 -19.18 -16.33
CA THR A 278 0.67 -19.97 -17.45
C THR A 278 2.04 -20.54 -17.13
N LEU A 279 2.15 -21.87 -17.15
CA LEU A 279 3.37 -22.62 -16.92
C LEU A 279 3.91 -23.15 -18.24
N THR A 280 5.14 -22.78 -18.58
CA THR A 280 5.85 -23.33 -19.73
C THR A 280 7.05 -24.15 -19.25
N SER A 281 7.13 -25.40 -19.67
CA SER A 281 8.25 -26.28 -19.33
C SER A 281 9.54 -25.79 -20.00
N ARG A 282 10.68 -25.97 -19.34
CA ARG A 282 12.01 -25.73 -19.90
C ARG A 282 12.29 -26.61 -21.12
N PHE A 283 11.67 -27.78 -21.19
CA PHE A 283 11.79 -28.73 -22.29
C PHE A 283 10.70 -28.56 -23.35
N ALA A 284 9.89 -27.49 -23.25
CA ALA A 284 8.86 -27.20 -24.25
C ALA A 284 9.51 -26.93 -25.62
N LYS A 285 8.98 -27.59 -26.66
CA LYS A 285 9.46 -27.43 -28.04
C LYS A 285 8.93 -26.14 -28.66
N ASP A 286 7.67 -25.83 -28.38
CA ASP A 286 6.96 -24.67 -28.89
C ASP A 286 6.31 -23.86 -27.75
N SER A 287 6.07 -22.58 -27.99
CA SER A 287 5.36 -21.71 -27.02
C SER A 287 3.88 -22.11 -26.80
N SER A 288 3.35 -23.03 -27.61
CA SER A 288 2.01 -23.62 -27.47
C SER A 288 1.96 -24.71 -26.40
N GLU A 289 3.10 -25.31 -26.03
CA GLU A 289 3.25 -26.32 -24.98
C GLU A 289 3.27 -25.66 -23.59
N CYS A 290 2.14 -25.05 -23.23
CA CYS A 290 1.95 -24.41 -21.95
C CYS A 290 0.76 -25.03 -21.21
N MET A 291 0.83 -25.01 -19.89
CA MET A 291 -0.25 -25.43 -19.00
C MET A 291 -0.83 -24.19 -18.34
N VAL A 292 -2.15 -24.07 -18.31
CA VAL A 292 -2.81 -22.89 -17.77
C VAL A 292 -3.55 -23.28 -16.50
N PHE A 293 -3.38 -22.50 -15.44
CA PHE A 293 -4.04 -22.67 -14.16
C PHE A 293 -4.76 -21.40 -13.76
N ASN A 294 -5.92 -21.54 -13.13
CA ASN A 294 -6.63 -20.45 -12.51
C ASN A 294 -6.45 -20.52 -10.99
N TYR A 295 -6.06 -19.41 -10.37
CA TYR A 295 -6.03 -19.30 -8.92
C TYR A 295 -7.34 -18.67 -8.45
N VAL A 296 -8.11 -19.48 -7.74
CA VAL A 296 -9.34 -19.08 -7.08
C VAL A 296 -9.05 -18.99 -5.57
N PRO A 297 -9.11 -17.79 -4.98
CA PRO A 297 -8.94 -17.62 -3.54
C PRO A 297 -9.88 -18.55 -2.76
N GLY A 298 -9.33 -19.36 -1.85
CA GLY A 298 -10.08 -20.35 -1.06
C GLY A 298 -10.22 -21.74 -1.70
N HIS A 299 -10.18 -21.86 -3.03
CA HIS A 299 -10.28 -23.14 -3.74
C HIS A 299 -8.92 -23.65 -4.29
N GLY A 300 -7.91 -22.79 -4.32
CA GLY A 300 -6.55 -23.14 -4.74
C GLY A 300 -6.33 -22.94 -6.24
N LEU A 301 -5.42 -23.72 -6.82
CA LEU A 301 -5.12 -23.71 -8.25
C LEU A 301 -5.94 -24.78 -8.96
N GLU A 302 -6.64 -24.40 -10.02
CA GLU A 302 -7.40 -25.29 -10.89
C GLU A 302 -6.80 -25.27 -12.30
N MET A 303 -6.59 -26.44 -12.91
CA MET A 303 -6.05 -26.51 -14.27
C MET A 303 -7.14 -26.20 -15.30
N LEU A 304 -6.85 -25.28 -16.23
CA LEU A 304 -7.74 -24.94 -17.33
C LEU A 304 -7.46 -25.83 -18.55
N PRO A 305 -8.49 -26.42 -19.18
CA PRO A 305 -8.32 -27.21 -20.39
C PRO A 305 -7.77 -26.37 -21.54
N ASN A 306 -6.64 -26.81 -22.11
CA ASN A 306 -6.04 -26.21 -23.31
C ASN A 306 -5.57 -27.33 -24.28
N PRO A 307 -5.14 -27.01 -25.50
CA PRO A 307 -4.72 -28.05 -26.47
C PRO A 307 -3.62 -28.97 -25.93
N TYR A 308 -2.68 -28.45 -25.13
CA TYR A 308 -1.58 -29.21 -24.55
C TYR A 308 -2.02 -30.08 -23.38
N SER A 309 -2.87 -29.58 -22.48
CA SER A 309 -3.44 -30.37 -21.39
C SER A 309 -4.30 -31.52 -21.94
N LYS A 310 -4.91 -31.33 -23.12
CA LYS A 310 -5.67 -32.36 -23.82
C LYS A 310 -4.80 -33.50 -24.35
N SER A 311 -3.51 -33.29 -24.65
CA SER A 311 -2.62 -34.39 -25.02
C SER A 311 -2.14 -35.21 -23.82
N MET A 312 -2.34 -34.71 -22.59
CA MET A 312 -1.87 -35.31 -21.33
C MET A 312 -3.04 -35.65 -20.39
N GLN A 313 -4.20 -36.01 -20.95
CA GLN A 313 -5.42 -36.15 -20.13
C GLN A 313 -5.34 -37.30 -19.13
N MET A 314 -4.60 -38.37 -19.45
CA MET A 314 -4.45 -39.50 -18.53
C MET A 314 -3.72 -39.08 -17.25
N GLU A 315 -2.67 -38.28 -17.40
CA GLU A 315 -1.87 -37.74 -16.31
C GLU A 315 -2.68 -36.69 -15.52
N VAL A 316 -3.41 -35.81 -16.22
CA VAL A 316 -4.28 -34.82 -15.60
C VAL A 316 -5.37 -35.50 -14.77
N ASP A 317 -6.07 -36.48 -15.31
CA ASP A 317 -7.11 -37.21 -14.60
C ASP A 317 -6.57 -37.95 -13.37
N THR A 318 -5.39 -38.55 -13.50
CA THR A 318 -4.78 -39.31 -12.41
C THR A 318 -4.26 -38.39 -11.30
N PHE A 319 -3.45 -37.39 -11.64
CA PHE A 319 -2.75 -36.58 -10.65
C PHE A 319 -3.57 -35.38 -10.16
N ILE A 320 -4.32 -34.71 -11.05
CA ILE A 320 -5.13 -33.54 -10.70
C ILE A 320 -6.50 -33.96 -10.19
N ASN A 321 -7.24 -34.79 -10.94
CA ASN A 321 -8.62 -35.11 -10.58
C ASN A 321 -8.70 -36.15 -9.45
N LYS A 322 -7.91 -37.23 -9.53
CA LYS A 322 -7.93 -38.33 -8.55
C LYS A 322 -7.05 -38.05 -7.32
N PHE A 323 -5.80 -37.64 -7.50
CA PHE A 323 -4.89 -37.39 -6.38
C PHE A 323 -4.90 -35.95 -5.84
N ARG A 324 -5.51 -35.00 -6.56
CA ARG A 324 -5.54 -33.57 -6.19
C ARG A 324 -4.17 -33.00 -5.87
N SER A 325 -3.15 -33.41 -6.62
CA SER A 325 -1.76 -33.04 -6.41
C SER A 325 -1.12 -32.50 -7.68
N ILE A 326 -1.13 -31.17 -7.80
CA ILE A 326 -0.38 -30.45 -8.84
C ILE A 326 1.13 -30.73 -8.75
N PRO A 327 1.76 -30.79 -7.55
CA PRO A 327 3.19 -31.12 -7.48
C PRO A 327 3.51 -32.51 -8.03
N ALA A 328 2.66 -33.53 -7.79
CA ALA A 328 2.87 -34.87 -8.34
C ALA A 328 2.73 -34.88 -9.87
N PHE A 329 1.74 -34.16 -10.39
CA PHE A 329 1.55 -33.97 -11.82
C PHE A 329 2.78 -33.34 -12.50
N LEU A 330 3.27 -32.21 -11.96
CA LEU A 330 4.42 -31.51 -12.52
C LEU A 330 5.71 -32.34 -12.43
N ALA A 331 5.90 -33.10 -11.34
CA ALA A 331 7.04 -34.00 -11.22
C ALA A 331 7.05 -35.08 -12.31
N ASN A 332 5.89 -35.73 -12.55
CA ASN A 332 5.74 -36.71 -13.62
C ASN A 332 5.99 -36.08 -15.00
N HIS A 333 5.35 -34.93 -15.26
CA HIS A 333 5.51 -34.19 -16.51
C HIS A 333 6.96 -33.79 -16.77
N THR A 334 7.68 -33.33 -15.75
CA THR A 334 9.09 -32.93 -15.88
C THR A 334 9.95 -34.12 -16.31
N MET A 335 9.72 -35.30 -15.73
CA MET A 335 10.45 -36.52 -16.08
C MET A 335 10.15 -36.96 -17.51
N GLU A 336 8.89 -36.95 -17.93
CA GLU A 336 8.48 -37.29 -19.30
C GLU A 336 9.07 -36.32 -20.32
N ALA A 337 8.97 -35.01 -20.05
CA ALA A 337 9.51 -33.98 -20.93
C ALA A 337 11.04 -34.05 -21.03
N PHE A 338 11.73 -34.33 -19.92
CA PHE A 338 13.18 -34.56 -19.91
C PHE A 338 13.57 -35.81 -20.70
N ASN A 339 12.86 -36.93 -20.50
CA ASN A 339 13.11 -38.17 -21.25
C ASN A 339 12.87 -37.97 -22.74
N ALA A 340 11.80 -37.26 -23.12
CA ALA A 340 11.51 -36.93 -24.52
C ALA A 340 12.57 -36.01 -25.13
N ALA A 341 13.09 -35.04 -24.37
CA ALA A 341 14.16 -34.15 -24.80
C ALA A 341 15.52 -34.84 -24.93
N THR A 342 15.78 -35.87 -24.11
CA THR A 342 17.05 -36.61 -24.09
C THR A 342 17.06 -37.79 -25.05
N SER A 343 15.88 -38.29 -25.45
CA SER A 343 15.73 -39.39 -26.41
C SER A 343 15.72 -38.92 -27.87
N ALA A 344 15.72 -37.60 -28.10
CA ALA A 344 15.86 -36.97 -29.41
C ALA A 344 17.34 -36.68 -29.70
#